data_AF-A0A7C4C1G3-F1
#
_entry.id   AF-A0A7C4C1G3-F1
#
_cell.length_a   1.000
_cell.length_b   1.000
_cell.length_c   1.000
_cell.angle_alpha   90.00
_cell.angle_beta   90.00
_cell.angle_gamma   90.00
#
_symmetry.space_group_name_H-M   'P 1'
#
loop_
_entity.id
_entity.type
_entity.pdbx_description
1 polymer ?
#
loop_
_entity_poly.entity_id
_entity_poly.type
_entity_poly.pdbx_seq_one_letter_code
_entity_poly.pdbx_strand_id
1 'polypeptide(L)'
;MNPQHLSDDELIEMLYGVREPSGHAAGCGECRARLEDLEKRRLAAAAPPEISPAFLHAQRQRVFERADRYARHVRFRWAASLAASAAVFLGLVLSTPVPKPQPAVPVQSDAQLFSDINALLATPEPVAAAPIRNLFEE
;
A
#
# COMPACT_ATOMS: atom_id res chain seq x y z
N MET A 1 -52.88 20.32 6.28
CA MET A 1 -52.13 21.07 7.29
C MET A 1 -53.13 21.92 8.05
N ASN A 2 -53.58 21.48 9.23
CA ASN A 2 -54.41 22.31 10.09
C ASN A 2 -53.47 23.31 10.79
N PRO A 3 -53.68 24.63 10.68
CA PRO A 3 -52.78 25.64 11.26
C PRO A 3 -52.80 25.68 12.81
N GLN A 4 -53.39 24.69 13.47
CA GLN A 4 -53.61 24.66 14.92
C GLN A 4 -52.74 23.65 15.68
N HIS A 5 -52.06 22.70 15.01
CA HIS A 5 -51.24 21.68 15.69
C HIS A 5 -49.94 21.40 14.93
N LEU A 6 -48.92 20.97 15.67
CA LEU A 6 -47.67 20.47 15.11
C LEU A 6 -47.92 19.18 14.31
N SER A 7 -47.18 19.00 13.22
CA SER A 7 -47.17 17.74 12.49
C SER A 7 -46.44 16.65 13.27
N ASP A 8 -46.65 15.38 12.91
CA ASP A 8 -45.92 14.27 13.51
C ASP A 8 -44.40 14.41 13.32
N ASP A 9 -43.97 14.85 12.13
CA ASP A 9 -42.55 15.06 11.83
C ASP A 9 -41.95 16.12 12.76
N GLU A 10 -42.67 17.21 13.03
CA GLU A 10 -42.19 18.27 13.92
C GLU A 10 -42.08 17.80 15.38
N LEU A 11 -43.04 16.98 15.84
CA LEU A 11 -43.00 16.36 17.16
C LEU A 11 -41.84 15.36 17.27
N ILE A 12 -41.57 14.60 16.21
CA ILE A 12 -40.43 13.67 16.15
C ILE A 12 -39.10 14.44 16.15
N GLU A 13 -38.97 15.50 15.36
CA GLU A 13 -37.79 16.37 15.36
C GLU A 13 -37.52 16.96 16.75
N MET A 14 -38.57 17.39 17.45
CA MET A 14 -38.46 17.85 18.84
C MET A 14 -38.03 16.72 19.78
N LEU A 15 -38.62 15.52 19.68
CA LEU A 15 -38.27 14.37 20.51
C LEU A 15 -36.79 13.97 20.39
N TYR A 16 -36.22 14.07 19.19
CA TYR A 16 -34.82 13.73 18.93
C TYR A 16 -33.86 14.92 19.08
N GLY A 17 -34.36 16.11 19.47
CA GLY A 17 -33.55 17.31 19.65
C GLY A 17 -33.01 17.90 18.34
N VAL A 18 -33.61 17.56 17.20
CA VAL A 18 -33.30 18.13 15.89
C VAL A 18 -33.89 19.54 15.78
N ARG A 19 -35.03 19.77 16.42
CA ARG A 19 -35.73 21.06 16.47
C ARG A 19 -35.84 21.57 17.90
N GLU A 20 -35.71 22.88 18.10
CA GLU A 20 -35.93 23.50 19.41
C GLU A 20 -37.38 23.36 19.88
N PRO A 21 -37.63 23.23 21.21
CA PRO A 21 -38.99 23.17 21.74
C PRO A 21 -39.77 24.44 21.41
N SER A 22 -40.76 24.31 20.54
CA SER A 22 -41.63 25.45 20.23
C SER A 22 -42.50 25.81 21.43
N GLY A 23 -42.72 27.12 21.66
CA GLY A 23 -43.68 27.59 22.67
C GLY A 23 -45.10 27.04 22.45
N HIS A 24 -45.41 26.58 21.23
CA HIS A 24 -46.67 25.91 20.91
C HIS A 24 -46.87 24.59 21.66
N ALA A 25 -45.85 23.73 21.77
CA ALA A 25 -45.95 22.48 22.53
C ALA A 25 -46.19 22.74 24.03
N ALA A 26 -45.66 23.86 24.55
CA ALA A 26 -45.93 24.31 25.91
C ALA A 26 -47.34 24.90 26.07
N GLY A 27 -47.96 25.46 25.03
CA GLY A 27 -49.31 26.06 25.10
C GLY A 27 -50.46 25.13 24.71
N CYS A 28 -50.22 24.15 23.84
CA CYS A 28 -51.25 23.26 23.30
C CYS A 28 -51.28 21.93 24.06
N GLY A 29 -52.38 21.65 24.76
CA GLY A 29 -52.55 20.40 25.52
C GLY A 29 -52.51 19.13 24.67
N GLU A 30 -53.03 19.18 23.43
CA GLU A 30 -53.02 18.03 22.53
C GLU A 30 -51.61 17.71 22.01
N CYS A 31 -50.86 18.72 21.56
CA CYS A 31 -49.49 18.52 21.11
C CYS A 31 -48.59 18.02 22.24
N ARG A 32 -48.81 18.51 23.48
CA ARG A 32 -48.10 18.01 24.66
C ARG A 32 -48.41 16.54 24.93
N ALA A 33 -49.68 16.16 24.94
CA ALA A 33 -50.10 14.77 25.16
C ALA A 33 -49.52 13.82 24.08
N ARG A 34 -49.48 14.25 22.82
CA ARG A 34 -48.86 13.49 21.73
C ARG A 34 -47.35 13.33 21.92
N LEU A 35 -46.66 14.40 22.33
CA LEU A 35 -45.23 14.35 22.60
C LEU A 35 -44.91 13.41 23.78
N GLU A 36 -45.68 13.47 24.87
CA GLU A 36 -45.55 12.57 26.02
C GLU A 36 -45.80 11.10 25.64
N ASP A 37 -46.76 10.81 24.76
CA ASP A 37 -46.99 9.45 24.24
C ASP A 37 -45.80 8.95 23.41
N LEU A 38 -45.24 9.81 22.54
CA LEU A 38 -44.04 9.50 21.78
C LEU A 38 -42.82 9.25 22.69
N GLU A 39 -42.64 10.05 23.75
CA GLU A 39 -41.59 9.84 24.75
C GLU A 39 -41.75 8.50 25.48
N LYS A 40 -42.97 8.14 25.91
CA LYS A 40 -43.25 6.85 26.55
C LYS A 40 -42.92 5.67 25.62
N ARG A 41 -43.32 5.76 24.35
CA ARG A 41 -43.01 4.73 23.34
C ARG A 41 -41.52 4.62 23.11
N ARG A 42 -40.81 5.74 23.04
CA ARG A 42 -39.35 5.77 22.92
C ARG A 42 -38.68 5.11 24.13
N LEU A 43 -39.10 5.41 25.34
CA LEU A 43 -38.56 4.80 26.56
C LEU A 43 -38.81 3.29 26.58
N ALA A 44 -40.01 2.85 26.18
CA ALA A 44 -40.34 1.44 26.07
C ALA A 44 -39.48 0.73 25.00
N ALA A 45 -39.23 1.37 23.85
CA ALA A 45 -38.40 0.82 22.79
C ALA A 45 -36.89 0.86 23.12
N ALA A 46 -36.46 1.82 23.93
CA ALA A 46 -35.07 1.96 24.38
C ALA A 46 -34.72 1.01 25.54
N ALA A 47 -35.71 0.31 26.11
CA ALA A 47 -35.47 -0.72 27.10
C ALA A 47 -34.50 -1.76 26.49
N PRO A 48 -33.32 -1.97 27.08
CA PRO A 48 -32.37 -2.93 26.55
C PRO A 48 -33.04 -4.30 26.54
N PRO A 49 -33.00 -5.03 25.41
CA PRO A 49 -33.52 -6.39 25.39
C PRO A 49 -32.76 -7.22 26.43
N GLU A 50 -33.47 -8.09 27.15
CA GLU A 50 -32.86 -9.06 28.05
C GLU A 50 -32.11 -10.12 27.23
N ILE A 51 -30.86 -9.82 26.88
CA ILE A 51 -29.99 -10.75 26.16
C ILE A 51 -29.16 -11.52 27.18
N SER A 52 -29.13 -12.85 27.05
CA SER A 52 -28.34 -13.68 27.96
C SER A 52 -26.83 -13.42 27.80
N PRO A 53 -26.06 -13.38 28.91
CA PRO A 53 -24.60 -13.24 28.84
C PRO A 53 -23.94 -14.33 28.00
N ALA A 54 -24.48 -15.55 28.04
CA ALA A 54 -24.01 -16.68 27.24
C ALA A 54 -24.15 -16.42 25.73
N PHE A 55 -25.25 -15.80 25.30
CA PHE A 55 -25.45 -15.42 23.90
C PHE A 55 -24.43 -14.38 23.45
N LEU A 56 -24.20 -13.33 24.26
CA LEU A 56 -23.21 -12.28 23.95
C LEU A 56 -21.79 -12.86 23.89
N HIS A 57 -21.46 -13.77 24.79
CA HIS A 57 -20.17 -14.47 24.77
C HIS A 57 -19.99 -15.30 23.50
N ALA A 58 -21.00 -16.08 23.13
CA ALA A 58 -20.99 -16.88 21.90
C ALA A 58 -20.90 -16.00 20.65
N GLN A 59 -21.61 -14.86 20.62
CA GLN A 59 -21.53 -13.88 19.54
C GLN A 59 -20.11 -13.32 19.43
N ARG A 60 -19.50 -12.93 20.55
CA ARG A 60 -18.14 -12.39 20.60
C ARG A 60 -17.12 -13.40 20.08
N GLN A 61 -17.23 -14.67 20.47
CA GLN A 61 -16.38 -15.74 19.95
C GLN A 61 -16.49 -15.88 18.43
N ARG A 62 -17.73 -15.91 17.90
CA ARG A 62 -17.96 -16.00 16.44
C ARG A 62 -17.35 -14.83 15.67
N VAL A 63 -17.41 -13.61 16.23
CA VAL A 63 -16.79 -12.43 15.63
C VAL A 63 -15.28 -12.60 15.53
N PHE A 64 -14.62 -13.03 16.61
CA PHE A 64 -13.17 -13.25 16.61
C PHE A 64 -12.74 -14.38 15.67
N GLU A 65 -13.46 -15.50 15.64
CA GLU A 65 -13.18 -16.59 14.71
C GLU A 65 -13.27 -16.15 13.25
N ARG A 66 -14.22 -15.26 12.93
CA ARG A 66 -14.36 -14.71 11.58
C ARG A 66 -13.20 -13.77 11.25
N ALA A 67 -12.81 -12.90 12.18
CA ALA A 67 -11.67 -12.01 12.01
C ALA A 67 -10.36 -12.79 11.79
N ASP A 68 -10.11 -13.84 12.58
CA ASP A 68 -8.92 -14.69 12.45
C ASP A 68 -8.87 -15.43 11.12
N ARG A 69 -10.00 -15.97 10.65
CA ARG A 69 -10.08 -16.63 9.33
C ARG A 69 -9.73 -15.64 8.22
N TYR A 70 -10.25 -14.42 8.26
CA TYR A 70 -9.95 -13.41 7.26
C TYR A 70 -8.48 -13.00 7.29
N ALA A 71 -7.92 -12.77 8.49
CA ALA A 71 -6.51 -12.41 8.67
C ALA A 71 -5.56 -13.48 8.12
N ARG A 72 -5.85 -14.77 8.34
CA ARG A 72 -5.06 -15.87 7.79
C ARG A 72 -5.06 -15.86 6.26
N HIS A 73 -6.24 -15.76 5.63
CA HIS A 73 -6.33 -15.75 4.16
C HIS A 73 -5.60 -14.54 3.54
N VAL A 74 -5.73 -13.35 4.14
CA VAL A 74 -5.04 -12.16 3.64
C VAL A 74 -3.53 -12.30 3.79
N ARG A 75 -3.02 -12.83 4.91
CA ARG A 75 -1.58 -13.07 5.11
C ARG A 75 -0.99 -14.02 4.06
N PHE A 76 -1.70 -15.09 3.71
CA PHE A 76 -1.22 -16.04 2.69
C PHE A 76 -1.31 -15.50 1.26
N ARG A 77 -2.20 -14.55 0.96
CA ARG A 77 -2.31 -13.95 -0.38
C ARG A 77 -1.04 -13.22 -0.82
N TRP A 78 -0.35 -12.55 0.11
CA TRP A 78 0.89 -11.82 -0.19
C TRP A 78 2.14 -12.69 -0.10
N ALA A 79 2.06 -13.85 0.55
CA ALA A 79 3.19 -14.75 0.71
C ALA A 79 3.69 -15.27 -0.64
N ALA A 80 2.78 -15.61 -1.56
CA ALA A 80 3.14 -16.09 -2.90
C ALA A 80 3.86 -15.03 -3.74
N SER A 81 3.37 -13.78 -3.73
CA SER A 81 4.03 -12.68 -4.44
C SER A 81 5.40 -12.36 -3.86
N LEU A 82 5.53 -12.36 -2.52
CA LEU A 82 6.78 -12.08 -1.85
C LEU A 82 7.82 -13.18 -2.14
N ALA A 83 7.41 -14.45 -2.13
CA ALA A 83 8.26 -15.57 -2.49
C ALA A 83 8.75 -15.48 -3.95
N ALA A 84 7.86 -15.13 -4.89
CA ALA A 84 8.22 -14.95 -6.29
C ALA A 84 9.24 -13.81 -6.48
N SER A 85 9.00 -12.65 -5.84
CA SER A 85 9.94 -11.53 -5.89
C SER A 85 11.30 -11.87 -5.27
N ALA A 86 11.32 -12.58 -4.14
CA ALA A 86 12.55 -13.04 -3.52
C ALA A 86 13.33 -14.00 -4.42
N ALA A 87 12.66 -14.93 -5.11
CA ALA A 87 13.29 -15.84 -6.05
C ALA A 87 13.93 -15.10 -7.24
N VAL A 88 13.23 -14.12 -7.82
CA VAL A 88 13.77 -13.29 -8.91
C VAL A 88 14.99 -12.49 -8.43
N PHE A 89 14.88 -11.86 -7.26
CA PHE A 89 15.98 -11.10 -6.68
C PHE A 89 17.22 -11.97 -6.42
N LEU A 90 17.01 -13.18 -5.88
CA LEU A 90 18.09 -14.14 -5.68
C LEU A 90 18.73 -14.56 -7.00
N GLY A 91 17.92 -14.79 -8.04
CA GLY A 91 18.42 -15.08 -9.38
C GLY A 91 19.28 -13.94 -9.96
N LEU A 92 18.90 -12.68 -9.74
CA LEU A 92 19.70 -11.51 -10.12
C LEU A 92 21.02 -11.44 -9.35
N VAL A 93 20.99 -11.62 -8.04
CA VAL A 93 22.21 -11.62 -7.19
C VAL A 93 23.18 -12.72 -7.59
N LEU A 94 22.66 -13.91 -7.92
CA LEU A 94 23.47 -15.05 -8.33
C LEU A 94 23.86 -15.01 -9.82
N SER A 95 23.23 -14.16 -10.63
CA SER A 95 23.59 -14.01 -12.03
C SER A 95 24.95 -13.30 -12.13
N THR A 96 26.02 -14.09 -12.24
CA THR A 96 27.32 -13.55 -12.61
C THR A 96 27.26 -13.11 -14.07
N PRO A 97 27.63 -11.87 -14.41
CA PRO A 97 27.63 -11.42 -15.80
C PRO A 97 28.53 -12.34 -16.62
N VAL A 98 27.99 -12.91 -17.69
CA VAL A 98 28.78 -13.67 -18.65
C VAL A 98 29.85 -12.72 -19.19
N PRO A 99 31.15 -13.04 -19.05
CA PRO A 99 32.19 -12.19 -19.59
C PRO A 99 31.94 -12.03 -21.10
N LYS A 100 31.91 -10.78 -21.56
CA LYS A 100 31.73 -10.48 -22.99
C LYS A 100 32.74 -11.32 -23.78
N PRO A 101 32.34 -11.97 -24.88
CA PRO A 101 33.31 -12.66 -25.73
C PRO A 101 34.38 -11.65 -26.10
N GLN A 102 35.61 -11.91 -25.67
CA GLN A 102 36.74 -11.09 -26.05
C GLN A 102 36.80 -11.14 -27.58
N PRO A 103 37.02 -9.99 -28.26
CA PRO A 103 37.24 -10.03 -29.70
C PRO A 103 38.34 -11.06 -29.95
N ALA A 104 38.08 -12.03 -30.83
CA ALA A 104 39.07 -13.03 -31.18
C ALA A 104 40.35 -12.27 -31.53
N VAL A 105 41.41 -12.50 -30.75
CA VAL A 105 42.73 -11.95 -31.06
C VAL A 105 42.97 -12.38 -32.50
N PRO A 106 43.15 -11.44 -33.46
CA PRO A 106 43.42 -11.83 -34.82
C PRO A 106 44.62 -12.74 -34.76
N VAL A 107 44.51 -13.94 -35.34
CA VAL A 107 45.66 -14.84 -35.51
C VAL A 107 46.67 -14.04 -36.30
N GLN A 108 47.63 -13.42 -35.60
CA GLN A 108 48.73 -12.72 -36.23
C GLN A 108 49.46 -13.79 -37.03
N SER A 109 49.32 -13.73 -38.35
CA SER A 109 50.03 -14.65 -39.22
C SER A 109 51.53 -14.46 -39.01
N ASP A 110 52.31 -15.54 -39.07
CA ASP A 110 53.77 -15.45 -38.94
C ASP A 110 54.37 -14.43 -39.91
N ALA A 111 53.75 -14.23 -41.09
CA ALA A 111 54.14 -13.18 -42.04
C ALA A 111 54.08 -11.77 -41.45
N GLN A 112 53.08 -11.49 -40.62
CA GLN A 112 52.89 -10.20 -39.94
C GLN A 112 53.88 -10.04 -38.78
N LEU A 113 54.15 -11.13 -38.06
CA LEU A 113 55.20 -11.15 -37.04
C LEU A 113 56.58 -10.88 -37.66
N PHE A 114 56.90 -11.52 -38.79
CA PHE A 114 58.15 -11.30 -39.50
C PHE A 114 58.24 -9.88 -40.08
N SER A 115 57.14 -9.30 -40.57
CA SER A 115 57.15 -7.89 -41.00
C SER A 115 57.43 -6.95 -39.85
N ASP A 116 56.84 -7.19 -38.68
CA ASP A 116 57.01 -6.35 -37.50
C ASP A 116 58.43 -6.43 -36.93
N ILE A 117 59.01 -7.65 -36.87
CA ILE A 117 60.40 -7.86 -36.47
C ILE A 117 61.35 -7.15 -37.43
N ASN A 118 61.10 -7.26 -38.74
CA ASN A 118 61.95 -6.61 -39.74
C ASN A 118 61.83 -5.08 -39.68
N ALA A 119 60.63 -4.55 -39.41
CA ALA A 119 60.43 -3.12 -39.19
C ALA A 119 61.17 -2.60 -37.94
N LEU A 120 61.17 -3.38 -36.85
CA LEU A 120 61.94 -3.09 -35.62
C LEU A 120 63.46 -3.12 -35.86
N LEU A 121 63.95 -4.07 -36.67
CA LEU A 121 65.36 -4.14 -37.02
C LEU A 121 65.79 -3.03 -37.99
N ALA A 122 64.89 -2.59 -38.86
CA ALA A 122 65.13 -1.50 -39.80
C ALA A 122 65.06 -0.11 -39.16
N THR A 123 64.53 0.02 -37.93
CA THR A 123 64.54 1.28 -37.19
C THR A 123 65.81 1.35 -36.31
N PRO A 124 66.78 2.22 -36.62
CA PRO A 124 68.06 2.28 -35.90
C PRO A 124 67.95 2.89 -34.50
N GLU A 125 66.80 3.48 -34.12
CA GLU A 125 66.57 4.07 -32.80
C GLU A 125 65.41 3.36 -32.09
N PRO A 126 65.62 2.80 -30.88
CA PRO A 126 64.52 2.28 -30.08
C PRO A 126 63.61 3.44 -29.68
N VAL A 127 62.29 3.27 -29.79
CA VAL A 127 61.28 4.28 -29.38
C VAL A 127 61.47 4.72 -27.92
N ALA A 128 62.08 3.88 -27.09
CA ALA A 128 62.47 4.19 -25.70
C ALA A 128 63.52 5.32 -25.57
N ALA A 129 64.25 5.67 -26.63
CA ALA A 129 65.22 6.77 -26.64
C ALA A 129 64.62 8.13 -27.04
N ALA A 130 63.37 8.15 -27.54
CA ALA A 130 62.67 9.37 -27.93
C ALA A 130 62.65 10.48 -26.84
N PRO A 131 62.41 10.19 -25.54
CA PRO A 131 62.39 11.24 -24.53
C PRO A 131 63.78 11.82 -24.20
N ILE A 132 64.88 11.12 -24.52
CA ILE A 132 66.25 11.62 -24.27
C ILE A 132 66.63 12.69 -25.30
N ARG A 133 66.17 12.58 -26.55
CA ARG A 133 66.45 13.58 -27.61
C ARG A 133 65.85 14.95 -27.29
N ASN A 134 64.66 14.99 -26.68
CA ASN A 134 64.01 16.23 -26.24
C ASN A 134 64.78 17.00 -25.16
N LEU A 135 65.84 16.42 -24.56
CA LEU A 135 66.69 17.11 -23.57
C LEU A 135 67.86 17.88 -24.21
N PHE A 136 68.13 17.69 -25.50
CA PHE A 136 69.34 18.22 -26.16
C PHE A 136 69.08 19.06 -27.42
N GLU A 137 67.82 19.20 -27.86
CA GLU A 137 67.43 20.10 -28.95
C GLU A 137 66.91 21.43 -28.35
N GLU A 138 67.78 22.45 -28.25
CA GLU A 138 67.44 23.89 -28.07
C GLU A 138 67.48 24.63 -29.42
#